data_AF-T1DH00-F1
#
_entry.id   AF-T1DH00-F1
#
_cell.length_a   1.000
_cell.length_b   1.000
_cell.length_c   1.000
_cell.angle_alpha   90.00
_cell.angle_beta   90.00
_cell.angle_gamma   90.00
#
_symmetry.space_group_name_H-M   'P 1'
#
loop_
_entity.id
_entity.type
_entity.pdbx_description
1 polymer ?
#
loop_
_entity_poly.entity_id
_entity_poly.type
_entity_poly.pdbx_seq_one_letter_code
_entity_poly.pdbx_strand_id
1 'polypeptide(L)'
;TTWGFVNILEEFLAQKAQLLPRDDLGSQLRRLKDVGEIRRLEKAAQIADEALSRVLSQLKRGVSERDFAHNLEEEMYLLGSSEPSFETIVASGENSAMPHAHPTRRIFEHGDTIVIDFGATFEGYHSDMTRTFVIGEPTQEQARVYLATKEAQALAISSVREG
;
A
#
# COMPACT_ATOMS: atom_id res chain seq x y z
N THR A 1 -10.75 4.24 21.61
CA THR A 1 -11.71 3.88 22.67
C THR A 1 -13.08 4.42 22.32
N THR A 2 -14.17 3.69 22.60
CA THR A 2 -15.53 4.17 22.33
C THR A 2 -16.12 4.92 23.53
N TRP A 3 -17.10 5.79 23.30
CA TRP A 3 -17.76 6.57 24.37
C TRP A 3 -18.38 5.66 25.46
N GLY A 4 -19.08 4.60 25.06
CA GLY A 4 -19.70 3.68 26.03
C GLY A 4 -18.68 2.99 26.95
N PHE A 5 -17.51 2.64 26.42
CA PHE A 5 -16.44 2.05 27.24
C PHE A 5 -15.84 3.06 28.22
N VAL A 6 -15.69 4.32 27.82
CA VAL A 6 -15.23 5.39 28.71
C VAL A 6 -16.19 5.55 29.90
N ASN A 7 -17.50 5.58 29.67
CA ASN A 7 -18.48 5.69 30.76
C ASN A 7 -18.40 4.52 31.75
N ILE A 8 -18.25 3.29 31.25
CA ILE A 8 -18.08 2.10 32.11
C ILE A 8 -16.83 2.26 32.99
N LEU A 9 -15.73 2.77 32.44
CA LEU A 9 -14.52 3.03 33.22
C LEU A 9 -14.71 4.14 34.24
N GLU A 10 -15.41 5.23 33.89
CA GLU A 10 -15.71 6.32 34.83
C GLU A 10 -16.54 5.85 36.02
N GLU A 11 -17.57 5.04 35.77
CA GLU A 11 -18.38 4.40 36.82
C GLU A 11 -17.53 3.47 37.70
N PHE A 12 -16.72 2.59 37.08
CA PHE A 12 -15.86 1.65 37.81
C PHE A 12 -14.82 2.35 38.69
N LEU A 13 -14.23 3.44 38.19
CA LEU A 13 -13.24 4.21 38.92
C LEU A 13 -13.85 4.99 40.08
N ALA A 14 -15.17 5.24 40.09
CA ALA A 14 -15.93 5.80 41.21
C ALA A 14 -15.25 7.02 41.87
N GLN A 15 -14.73 7.94 41.05
CA GLN A 15 -13.97 9.14 41.47
C GLN A 15 -12.64 8.88 42.20
N LYS A 16 -12.15 7.64 42.25
CA LYS A 16 -10.84 7.29 42.81
C LYS A 16 -9.67 7.68 41.88
N ALA A 17 -9.96 7.90 40.60
CA ALA A 17 -9.01 8.38 39.61
C ALA A 17 -9.72 9.22 38.55
N GLN A 18 -8.97 10.12 37.91
CA GLN A 18 -9.42 10.90 36.77
C GLN A 18 -8.92 10.28 35.47
N LEU A 19 -9.81 10.07 34.51
CA LEU A 19 -9.45 9.70 33.15
C LEU A 19 -9.06 10.95 32.35
N LEU A 20 -7.86 10.93 31.76
CA LEU A 20 -7.37 12.00 30.89
C LEU A 20 -7.15 11.45 29.48
N PRO A 21 -7.73 12.07 28.44
CA PRO A 21 -7.48 11.65 27.07
C PRO A 21 -6.01 11.87 26.67
N ARG A 22 -5.44 10.88 25.99
CA ARG A 22 -4.05 10.86 25.51
C ARG A 22 -4.02 10.20 24.14
N ASP A 23 -4.35 10.97 23.12
CA ASP A 23 -4.53 10.46 21.76
C ASP A 23 -3.19 10.26 21.01
N ASP A 24 -2.11 10.90 21.48
CA ASP A 24 -0.82 10.97 20.79
C ASP A 24 0.27 10.10 21.42
N LEU A 25 0.13 9.68 22.68
CA LEU A 25 1.18 8.96 23.39
C LEU A 25 1.62 7.68 22.64
N GLY A 26 0.65 6.89 22.18
CA GLY A 26 0.94 5.68 21.41
C GLY A 26 1.56 5.96 20.04
N SER A 27 1.14 7.02 19.35
CA SER A 27 1.66 7.37 18.02
C SER A 27 3.06 7.98 18.11
N GLN A 28 3.38 8.71 19.17
CA GLN A 28 4.73 9.20 19.45
C GLN A 28 5.71 8.03 19.67
N LEU A 29 5.33 7.06 20.51
CA LEU A 29 6.17 5.89 20.79
C LEU A 29 6.39 5.02 19.55
N ARG A 30 5.38 4.86 18.69
CA ARG A 30 5.46 4.07 17.44
C ARG A 30 6.12 4.81 16.28
N ARG A 31 6.50 6.08 16.45
CA ARG A 31 7.09 6.90 15.38
C ARG A 31 8.48 6.39 15.02
N LEU A 32 9.33 6.23 16.03
CA LEU A 32 10.70 5.72 15.90
C LEU A 32 10.67 4.20 15.99
N LYS A 33 11.07 3.54 14.91
CA LYS A 33 11.06 2.08 14.83
C LYS A 33 12.34 1.53 15.43
N ASP A 34 12.24 0.48 16.22
CA ASP A 34 13.40 -0.30 16.62
C ASP A 34 13.92 -1.20 15.47
N VAL A 35 15.08 -1.83 15.68
CA VAL A 35 15.72 -2.70 14.67
C VAL A 35 14.85 -3.89 14.29
N GLY A 36 14.09 -4.46 15.23
CA GLY A 36 13.17 -5.56 14.96
C GLY A 36 11.96 -5.11 14.14
N GLU A 37 11.41 -3.93 14.43
CA GLU A 37 10.35 -3.31 13.63
C GLU A 37 10.79 -3.03 12.19
N ILE A 38 12.01 -2.49 12.02
CA ILE A 38 12.59 -2.25 10.68
C ILE A 38 12.71 -3.56 9.91
N ARG A 39 13.21 -4.64 10.52
CA ARG A 39 13.30 -5.95 9.86
C ARG A 39 11.96 -6.50 9.41
N ARG A 40 10.88 -6.27 10.18
CA ARG A 40 9.52 -6.68 9.79
C ARG A 40 8.99 -5.85 8.63
N LEU A 41 9.25 -4.54 8.62
CA LEU A 41 8.92 -3.66 7.49
C LEU A 41 9.67 -4.08 6.21
N GLU A 42 10.97 -4.37 6.31
CA GLU A 42 11.77 -4.90 5.21
C GLU A 42 11.21 -6.23 4.69
N LYS A 43 10.81 -7.13 5.60
CA LYS A 43 10.23 -8.41 5.21
C LYS A 43 8.87 -8.24 4.53
N ALA A 44 8.01 -7.35 5.02
CA ALA A 44 6.74 -7.02 4.36
C ALA A 44 6.99 -6.47 2.94
N ALA A 45 7.94 -5.55 2.77
CA ALA A 45 8.29 -5.00 1.47
C ALA A 45 8.83 -6.07 0.50
N GLN A 46 9.68 -6.98 0.99
CA GLN A 46 10.19 -8.11 0.20
C GLN A 46 9.07 -9.04 -0.29
N ILE A 47 8.07 -9.32 0.56
CA ILE A 47 6.91 -10.12 0.17
C ILE A 47 6.14 -9.45 -0.97
N ALA A 48 5.87 -8.15 -0.85
CA ALA A 48 5.19 -7.39 -1.89
C ALA A 48 5.98 -7.35 -3.22
N ASP A 49 7.29 -7.05 -3.17
CA ASP A 49 8.14 -7.04 -4.37
C ASP A 49 8.16 -8.42 -5.06
N GLU A 50 8.31 -9.51 -4.29
CA GLU A 50 8.33 -10.87 -4.85
C GLU A 50 6.96 -11.27 -5.41
N ALA A 51 5.86 -10.94 -4.74
CA ALA A 51 4.51 -11.22 -5.20
C ALA A 51 4.24 -10.54 -6.56
N LEU A 52 4.56 -9.25 -6.68
CA LEU A 52 4.44 -8.53 -7.95
C LEU A 52 5.27 -9.21 -9.03
N SER A 53 6.52 -9.56 -8.75
CA SER A 53 7.41 -10.24 -9.70
C SER A 53 6.80 -11.54 -10.25
N ARG A 54 6.06 -12.31 -9.42
CA ARG A 54 5.43 -13.58 -9.84
C ARG A 54 4.24 -13.35 -10.77
N VAL A 55 3.49 -12.26 -10.57
CA VAL A 55 2.32 -11.93 -11.39
C VAL A 55 2.62 -11.00 -12.57
N LEU A 56 3.85 -10.47 -12.72
CA LEU A 56 4.22 -9.56 -13.82
C LEU A 56 3.85 -10.09 -15.21
N SER A 57 3.95 -11.41 -15.44
CA SER A 57 3.59 -12.05 -16.71
C SER A 57 2.09 -11.95 -17.07
N GLN A 58 1.26 -11.54 -16.12
CA GLN A 58 -0.17 -11.30 -16.28
C GLN A 58 -0.50 -9.87 -16.70
N LEU A 59 0.47 -8.94 -16.73
CA LEU A 59 0.32 -7.60 -17.32
C LEU A 59 0.24 -7.68 -18.85
N LYS A 60 -0.86 -8.24 -19.33
CA LYS A 60 -1.14 -8.48 -20.75
C LYS A 60 -2.63 -8.36 -21.02
N ARG A 61 -2.96 -8.20 -22.30
CA ARG A 61 -4.35 -8.12 -22.76
C ARG A 61 -5.16 -9.34 -22.32
N GLY A 62 -6.43 -9.10 -22.02
CA GLY A 62 -7.38 -10.16 -21.65
C GLY A 62 -7.45 -10.47 -20.15
N VAL A 63 -6.56 -9.87 -19.33
CA VAL A 63 -6.63 -9.93 -17.87
C VAL A 63 -7.42 -8.73 -17.37
N SER A 64 -8.30 -8.92 -16.38
CA SER A 64 -9.03 -7.82 -15.75
C SER A 64 -8.25 -7.22 -14.58
N GLU A 65 -8.49 -5.94 -14.26
CA GLU A 65 -7.92 -5.28 -13.08
C GLU A 65 -8.12 -6.12 -11.81
N ARG A 66 -9.35 -6.58 -11.58
CA ARG A 66 -9.72 -7.39 -10.41
C ARG A 66 -9.04 -8.75 -10.39
N ASP A 67 -8.93 -9.45 -11.53
CA ASP A 67 -8.28 -10.76 -11.54
C ASP A 67 -6.77 -10.62 -11.28
N PHE A 68 -6.15 -9.55 -11.82
CA PHE A 68 -4.74 -9.24 -11.50
C PHE A 68 -4.55 -8.92 -10.01
N ALA A 69 -5.43 -8.07 -9.43
CA ALA A 69 -5.39 -7.74 -8.01
C ALA A 69 -5.51 -9.01 -7.14
N HIS A 70 -6.47 -9.88 -7.45
CA HIS A 70 -6.67 -11.13 -6.72
C HIS A 70 -5.44 -12.05 -6.77
N ASN A 71 -4.85 -12.23 -7.96
CA ASN A 71 -3.66 -13.07 -8.10
C ASN A 71 -2.45 -12.47 -7.36
N LEU A 72 -2.33 -11.14 -7.34
CA LEU A 72 -1.28 -10.46 -6.57
C LEU A 72 -1.44 -10.69 -5.06
N GLU A 73 -2.66 -10.57 -4.56
CA GLU A 73 -2.97 -10.83 -3.15
C GLU A 73 -2.76 -12.29 -2.76
N GLU A 74 -3.13 -13.23 -3.64
CA GLU A 74 -2.86 -14.66 -3.45
C GLU A 74 -1.36 -14.94 -3.34
N GLU A 75 -0.54 -14.39 -4.24
CA GLU A 75 0.92 -14.55 -4.16
C GLU A 75 1.50 -13.92 -2.89
N MET A 76 1.01 -12.74 -2.46
CA MET A 76 1.41 -12.15 -1.17
C MET A 76 1.11 -13.10 -0.01
N TYR A 77 -0.08 -13.73 -0.01
CA TYR A 77 -0.47 -14.70 1.02
C TYR A 77 0.44 -15.93 1.02
N LEU A 78 0.71 -16.51 -0.16
CA LEU A 78 1.60 -17.66 -0.31
C LEU A 78 3.04 -17.36 0.14
N LEU A 79 3.47 -16.10 0.04
CA LEU A 79 4.78 -15.62 0.48
C LEU A 79 4.86 -15.28 1.97
N GLY A 80 3.75 -15.41 2.71
CA GLY A 80 3.69 -15.24 4.16
C GLY A 80 3.09 -13.91 4.62
N SER A 81 2.40 -13.17 3.74
CA SER A 81 1.56 -12.05 4.17
C SER A 81 0.34 -12.58 4.91
N SER A 82 -0.02 -11.97 6.04
CA SER A 82 -1.26 -12.31 6.75
C SER A 82 -2.52 -11.76 6.06
N GLU A 83 -2.37 -10.61 5.40
CA GLU A 83 -3.42 -9.88 4.68
C GLU A 83 -2.76 -8.79 3.82
N PRO A 84 -3.45 -8.26 2.78
CA PRO A 84 -3.06 -7.00 2.16
C PRO A 84 -2.97 -5.89 3.23
N SER A 85 -1.99 -4.98 3.14
CA SER A 85 -1.88 -3.86 4.10
C SER A 85 -3.00 -2.83 3.96
N PHE A 86 -3.63 -2.79 2.79
CA PHE A 86 -4.82 -2.03 2.44
C PHE A 86 -5.47 -2.68 1.21
N GLU A 87 -6.62 -2.17 0.78
CA GLU A 87 -7.28 -2.67 -0.43
C GLU A 87 -6.41 -2.42 -1.67
N THR A 88 -6.00 -3.50 -2.35
CA THR A 88 -5.15 -3.42 -3.53
C THR A 88 -5.81 -2.59 -4.64
N ILE A 89 -5.07 -1.61 -5.16
CA ILE A 89 -5.48 -0.81 -6.31
C ILE A 89 -4.84 -1.38 -7.57
N VAL A 90 -5.65 -1.62 -8.59
CA VAL A 90 -5.22 -1.91 -9.97
C VAL A 90 -6.10 -1.09 -10.88
N ALA A 91 -5.53 -0.06 -11.51
CA ALA A 91 -6.25 0.92 -12.30
C ALA A 91 -5.63 1.03 -13.69
N SER A 92 -6.42 0.73 -14.73
CA SER A 92 -5.99 0.67 -16.13
C SER A 92 -6.66 1.72 -17.01
N GLY A 93 -5.93 2.20 -18.02
CA GLY A 93 -6.46 3.15 -19.01
C GLY A 93 -6.95 4.43 -18.33
N GLU A 94 -8.20 4.81 -18.55
CA GLU A 94 -8.81 6.00 -17.92
C GLU A 94 -8.85 5.93 -16.38
N ASN A 95 -8.99 4.72 -15.79
CA ASN A 95 -9.00 4.54 -14.35
C ASN A 95 -7.64 4.92 -13.72
N SER A 96 -6.54 4.81 -14.48
CA SER A 96 -5.20 5.14 -13.97
C SER A 96 -5.02 6.61 -13.59
N ALA A 97 -5.93 7.49 -14.03
CA ALA A 97 -5.96 8.90 -13.63
C ALA A 97 -6.64 9.14 -12.27
N MET A 98 -7.26 8.11 -11.66
CA MET A 98 -7.96 8.20 -10.38
C MET A 98 -7.06 7.71 -9.23
N PRO A 99 -6.66 8.58 -8.27
CA PRO A 99 -5.70 8.21 -7.21
C PRO A 99 -6.16 7.10 -6.25
N HIS A 100 -7.47 6.94 -6.06
CA HIS A 100 -8.06 5.95 -5.15
C HIS A 100 -9.08 5.06 -5.87
N ALA A 101 -8.71 4.60 -7.07
CA ALA A 101 -9.53 3.66 -7.82
C ALA A 101 -9.61 2.30 -7.12
N HIS A 102 -10.74 1.62 -7.28
CA HIS A 102 -10.90 0.22 -6.90
C HIS A 102 -10.79 -0.65 -8.16
N PRO A 103 -10.16 -1.84 -8.11
CA PRO A 103 -10.08 -2.75 -9.26
C PRO A 103 -11.46 -3.10 -9.80
N THR A 104 -11.66 -2.93 -11.09
CA THR A 104 -12.94 -3.23 -11.75
C THR A 104 -12.84 -4.49 -12.61
N ARG A 105 -13.90 -4.79 -13.38
CA ARG A 105 -13.87 -5.84 -14.41
C ARG A 105 -13.31 -5.35 -15.76
N ARG A 106 -12.78 -4.13 -15.84
CA ARG A 106 -12.12 -3.61 -17.05
C ARG A 106 -10.96 -4.54 -17.41
N ILE A 107 -10.88 -4.85 -18.70
CA ILE A 107 -9.83 -5.68 -19.27
C ILE A 107 -8.68 -4.77 -19.70
N PHE A 108 -7.44 -5.20 -19.46
CA PHE A 108 -6.26 -4.50 -19.96
C PHE A 108 -6.24 -4.46 -21.49
N GLU A 109 -6.05 -3.27 -22.05
CA GLU A 109 -5.96 -3.02 -23.48
C GLU A 109 -4.55 -2.54 -23.90
N HIS A 110 -4.22 -2.68 -25.18
CA HIS A 110 -2.95 -2.17 -25.68
C HIS A 110 -2.89 -0.65 -25.56
N GLY A 111 -1.78 -0.13 -25.03
CA GLY A 111 -1.58 1.28 -24.76
C GLY A 111 -2.10 1.73 -23.39
N ASP A 112 -2.77 0.88 -22.61
CA ASP A 112 -3.21 1.24 -21.26
C ASP A 112 -2.00 1.52 -20.36
N THR A 113 -2.04 2.66 -19.66
CA THR A 113 -1.27 2.87 -18.44
C THR A 113 -1.94 2.06 -17.33
N ILE A 114 -1.15 1.28 -16.57
CA ILE A 114 -1.61 0.50 -15.41
C ILE A 114 -0.93 1.04 -14.16
N VAL A 115 -1.69 1.50 -13.18
CA VAL A 115 -1.20 1.86 -11.85
C VAL A 115 -1.60 0.76 -10.88
N ILE A 116 -0.63 0.23 -10.15
CA ILE A 116 -0.81 -0.81 -9.15
C ILE A 116 -0.31 -0.27 -7.82
N ASP A 117 -1.19 -0.20 -6.81
CA ASP A 117 -0.88 0.25 -5.46
C ASP A 117 -1.25 -0.83 -4.46
N PHE A 118 -0.28 -1.33 -3.69
CA PHE A 118 -0.46 -2.54 -2.91
C PHE A 118 0.59 -2.68 -1.82
N GLY A 119 0.34 -3.57 -0.87
CA GLY A 119 1.33 -3.94 0.12
C GLY A 119 0.95 -5.19 0.89
N ALA A 120 1.97 -5.82 1.46
CA ALA A 120 1.85 -6.98 2.32
C ALA A 120 1.91 -6.61 3.80
N THR A 121 1.36 -7.47 4.64
CA THR A 121 1.41 -7.40 6.11
C THR A 121 2.21 -8.57 6.68
N PHE A 122 3.27 -8.28 7.44
CA PHE A 122 4.10 -9.29 8.08
C PHE A 122 4.25 -8.98 9.58
N GLU A 123 3.84 -9.92 10.43
CA GLU A 123 3.85 -9.75 11.91
C GLU A 123 3.24 -8.43 12.40
N GLY A 124 2.18 -7.95 11.74
CA GLY A 124 1.49 -6.69 12.06
C GLY A 124 2.18 -5.41 11.54
N TYR A 125 3.24 -5.54 10.73
CA TYR A 125 3.89 -4.42 10.03
C TYR A 125 3.51 -4.43 8.56
N HIS A 126 3.28 -3.24 8.02
CA HIS A 126 2.71 -3.05 6.69
C HIS A 126 3.78 -2.49 5.75
N SER A 127 3.81 -3.02 4.53
CA SER A 127 4.46 -2.38 3.38
C SER A 127 3.44 -1.61 2.56
N ASP A 128 3.93 -0.73 1.69
CA ASP A 128 3.13 0.08 0.79
C ASP A 128 4.02 0.45 -0.41
N MET A 129 3.59 0.06 -1.61
CA MET A 129 4.29 0.41 -2.84
C MET A 129 3.36 0.58 -4.02
N THR A 130 3.71 1.56 -4.85
CA THR A 130 3.06 1.79 -6.14
C THR A 130 4.02 1.53 -7.29
N ARG A 131 3.54 0.89 -8.37
CA ARG A 131 4.27 0.74 -9.65
C ARG A 131 3.34 1.07 -10.82
N THR A 132 3.93 1.64 -11.87
CA THR A 132 3.20 2.01 -13.10
C THR A 132 3.81 1.31 -14.30
N PHE A 133 2.95 0.72 -15.14
CA PHE A 133 3.31 -0.01 -16.36
C PHE A 133 2.53 0.52 -17.55
N VAL A 134 2.96 0.16 -18.77
CA VAL A 134 2.17 0.34 -19.99
C VAL A 134 2.04 -1.00 -20.71
N ILE A 135 0.84 -1.33 -21.19
CA ILE A 135 0.61 -2.56 -21.97
C ILE A 135 1.09 -2.35 -23.41
N GLY A 136 2.32 -2.79 -23.69
CA GLY A 136 2.99 -2.57 -24.97
C GLY A 136 3.91 -1.36 -24.92
N GLU A 137 4.12 -0.70 -26.05
CA GLU A 137 5.04 0.43 -26.14
C GLU A 137 4.39 1.73 -25.61
N PRO A 138 5.08 2.49 -24.74
CA PRO A 138 4.56 3.76 -24.24
C PRO A 138 4.55 4.83 -25.33
N THR A 139 3.50 5.65 -25.33
CA THR A 139 3.50 6.91 -26.10
C THR A 139 4.54 7.89 -25.53
N GLN A 140 4.93 8.89 -26.33
CA GLN A 140 5.85 9.95 -25.86
C GLN A 140 5.29 10.67 -24.62
N GLU A 141 3.97 10.88 -24.57
CA GLU A 141 3.32 11.55 -23.45
C GLU A 141 3.33 10.68 -22.18
N GLN A 142 3.00 9.39 -22.29
CA GLN A 142 3.09 8.46 -21.15
C GLN A 142 4.53 8.39 -20.60
N ALA A 143 5.52 8.28 -21.50
CA ALA A 143 6.93 8.26 -21.11
C ALA A 143 7.34 9.56 -20.41
N ARG A 144 6.92 10.72 -20.96
CA ARG A 144 7.20 12.04 -20.38
C ARG A 144 6.63 12.18 -18.96
N VAL A 145 5.36 11.81 -18.75
CA VAL A 145 4.70 11.88 -17.45
C VAL A 145 5.37 10.93 -16.45
N TYR A 146 5.62 9.68 -16.84
CA TYR A 146 6.30 8.70 -15.99
C TYR A 146 7.69 9.19 -15.56
N LEU A 147 8.49 9.72 -16.50
CA LEU A 147 9.83 10.22 -16.21
C LEU A 147 9.81 11.43 -15.28
N ALA A 148 8.87 12.37 -15.46
CA ALA A 148 8.72 13.51 -14.56
C ALA A 148 8.41 13.06 -13.13
N THR A 149 7.49 12.09 -12.95
CA THR A 149 7.18 11.51 -11.63
C THR A 149 8.38 10.79 -11.03
N LYS A 150 9.10 9.99 -11.84
CA LYS A 150 10.30 9.26 -11.41
C LYS A 150 11.41 10.21 -10.97
N GLU A 151 11.64 11.30 -11.69
CA GLU A 151 12.63 12.32 -11.33
C GLU A 151 12.26 13.01 -10.02
N ALA A 152 11.00 13.43 -9.88
CA ALA A 152 10.51 14.03 -8.64
C ALA A 152 10.67 13.08 -7.43
N GLN A 153 10.33 11.80 -7.60
CA GLN A 153 10.49 10.77 -6.58
C GLN A 153 11.97 10.55 -6.20
N ALA A 154 12.87 10.46 -7.17
CA ALA A 154 14.29 10.29 -6.92
C ALA A 154 14.90 11.49 -6.18
N LEU A 155 14.52 12.71 -6.58
CA LEU A 155 14.93 13.93 -5.88
C LEU A 155 14.45 13.94 -4.43
N ALA A 156 13.17 13.65 -4.20
CA ALA A 156 12.60 13.56 -2.86
C ALA A 156 13.37 12.55 -1.99
N ILE A 157 13.54 11.31 -2.44
CA ILE A 157 14.29 10.27 -1.72
C ILE A 157 15.71 10.74 -1.39
N SER A 158 16.42 11.34 -2.35
CA SER A 158 17.80 11.79 -2.15
C SER A 158 17.93 12.96 -1.14
N SER A 159 16.84 13.71 -0.94
CA SER A 159 16.81 14.87 -0.03
C SER A 159 16.43 14.52 1.41
N VAL A 160 15.79 13.37 1.63
CA VAL A 160 15.37 12.92 2.96
C VAL A 160 16.62 12.55 3.77
N ARG A 161 16.74 13.16 4.95
CA ARG A 161 17.76 12.87 5.95
C ARG A 161 17.22 13.21 7.33
N GLU A 162 17.90 12.75 8.37
CA GLU A 162 17.66 13.25 9.72
C GLU A 162 17.88 14.77 9.76
N GLY A 163 16.94 15.51 10.35
CA GLY A 163 16.88 16.97 10.34
C GLY A 163 15.72 17.52 11.14
#